data_AF-A0A399X9F1-F1
#
_entry.id   AF-A0A399X9F1-F1
#
_cell.length_a   1.000
_cell.length_b   1.000
_cell.length_c   1.000
_cell.angle_alpha   90.00
_cell.angle_beta   90.00
_cell.angle_gamma   90.00
#
_symmetry.space_group_name_H-M   'P 1'
#
loop_
_entity.id
_entity.type
_entity.pdbx_description
1 polymer ?
#
loop_
_entity_poly.entity_id
_entity_poly.type
_entity_poly.pdbx_seq_one_letter_code
_entity_poly.pdbx_strand_id
1 'polypeptide(L)'
;MLIQTDEIDYQNNIPATDRYWFYKNIDGTQQNPLVGGGVYNSLEQKIGRSWQIPAVVYVQGSTITIRLRLKNYYWNTITGNLEFTDFRLKVPAEPAWREGVGSHRPDITYIDLEPPDSQQVSVASGGGTTDVTISIEGLPDYVTYGDLQFKGQIHATSGYTYGYPVWQFWVDNDGWSSLGTVYLTDSDPVDLQEAPWTDLLEYTCSWAHGESGEADVRAAITLGLYWRSRWVYDPGGLYFWVEPSESNNSIQYDLTKALGHLSSVNMDCRDAAGFNVLAMNSQGHSASPARLFQYYLDPFRTNFVCGMGNDATSFAYYQQFDFNFHEVCTATYAYDAACAQWTDLAGSSWRNPPYGWSLGGYWQTSNGSGGFYGFVFGQPYSSTPTSVTMQAVPETIQNIYVQGS
;
A
#
# COMPACT_ATOMS: atom_id res chain seq x y z
N MET A 1 -23.68 -22.41 17.92
CA MET A 1 -22.56 -22.26 18.87
C MET A 1 -21.72 -21.12 18.31
N LEU A 2 -21.85 -19.92 18.88
CA LEU A 2 -21.25 -18.71 18.31
C LEU A 2 -20.40 -18.09 19.41
N ILE A 3 -19.10 -18.25 19.29
CA ILE A 3 -18.15 -17.46 20.04
C ILE A 3 -17.56 -16.51 19.03
N GLN A 4 -17.65 -15.25 19.40
CA GLN A 4 -17.21 -14.14 18.61
C GLN A 4 -16.01 -13.59 19.38
N THR A 5 -14.89 -13.44 18.67
CA THR A 5 -13.88 -12.46 19.08
C THR A 5 -14.56 -11.12 18.91
N ASP A 6 -15.21 -10.64 19.98
CA ASP A 6 -16.00 -9.40 19.91
C ASP A 6 -15.08 -8.18 19.67
N GLU A 7 -13.79 -8.30 20.01
CA GLU A 7 -12.76 -7.29 19.84
C GLU A 7 -11.40 -7.94 19.54
N ILE A 8 -10.69 -7.38 18.55
CA ILE A 8 -9.30 -7.67 18.21
C ILE A 8 -8.57 -6.33 18.29
N ASP A 9 -7.58 -6.23 19.16
CA ASP A 9 -6.77 -5.03 19.32
C ASP A 9 -5.30 -5.39 19.07
N TYR A 10 -4.71 -4.71 18.09
CA TYR A 10 -3.32 -4.91 17.70
C TYR A 10 -2.46 -3.98 18.55
N GLN A 11 -1.47 -4.51 19.26
CA GLN A 11 -0.65 -3.70 20.16
C GLN A 11 0.63 -3.24 19.47
N ASN A 12 0.95 -1.95 19.62
CA ASN A 12 2.10 -1.29 18.98
C ASN A 12 2.07 -1.34 17.44
N ASN A 13 0.87 -1.46 16.85
CA ASN A 13 0.69 -1.45 15.41
C ASN A 13 0.49 -0.03 14.87
N ILE A 14 0.63 0.11 13.56
CA ILE A 14 0.20 1.29 12.83
C ILE A 14 -1.16 0.96 12.17
N PRO A 15 -2.25 1.66 12.51
CA PRO A 15 -3.53 1.47 11.85
C PRO A 15 -3.48 1.94 10.39
N ALA A 16 -3.93 1.12 9.45
CA ALA A 16 -4.14 1.53 8.06
C ALA A 16 -5.58 2.03 7.87
N THR A 17 -5.79 3.00 6.98
CA THR A 17 -7.09 3.62 6.74
C THR A 17 -7.63 3.33 5.34
N ASP A 18 -8.94 3.05 5.22
CA ASP A 18 -9.63 2.94 3.92
C ASP A 18 -10.06 4.32 3.36
N ARG A 19 -10.26 4.41 2.03
CA ARG A 19 -10.56 5.63 1.23
C ARG A 19 -11.65 6.56 1.75
N TYR A 20 -12.56 6.06 2.58
CA TYR A 20 -13.82 6.73 2.87
C TYR A 20 -13.73 7.78 3.96
N TRP A 21 -12.64 7.84 4.72
CA TRP A 21 -12.60 8.63 5.95
C TRP A 21 -11.25 9.29 6.18
N PHE A 22 -10.98 10.29 5.34
CA PHE A 22 -10.16 11.43 5.73
C PHE A 22 -10.79 12.66 5.05
N TYR A 23 -10.65 13.84 5.64
CA TYR A 23 -11.12 15.15 5.14
C TYR A 23 -12.59 15.50 5.47
N LYS A 24 -12.96 16.61 6.13
CA LYS A 24 -12.25 17.76 6.73
C LYS A 24 -13.23 18.38 7.73
N ASN A 25 -12.82 19.46 8.35
CA ASN A 25 -13.67 20.63 8.24
C ASN A 25 -12.94 21.66 7.43
N ILE A 26 -13.79 22.43 6.84
CA ILE A 26 -13.57 23.77 6.40
C ILE A 26 -14.07 24.58 7.61
N ASP A 27 -13.29 25.06 8.56
CA ASP A 27 -13.16 26.50 8.40
C ASP A 27 -12.51 26.78 7.04
N GLY A 28 -11.47 26.06 6.57
CA GLY A 28 -10.53 25.07 7.19
C GLY A 28 -10.57 24.72 8.69
N THR A 29 -10.86 23.48 9.11
CA THR A 29 -10.55 22.87 10.43
C THR A 29 -11.31 21.56 10.75
N GLN A 30 -11.00 20.51 10.02
CA GLN A 30 -10.56 19.25 10.62
C GLN A 30 -9.20 19.05 9.97
N GLN A 31 -8.29 18.35 10.62
CA GLN A 31 -7.79 18.60 11.96
C GLN A 31 -6.38 18.03 11.92
N ASN A 32 -5.46 18.65 12.66
CA ASN A 32 -4.05 18.30 12.63
C ASN A 32 -3.83 16.83 13.06
N PRO A 33 -3.30 15.96 12.16
CA PRO A 33 -3.04 14.54 12.43
C PRO A 33 -1.84 14.28 13.36
N LEU A 34 -1.08 15.32 13.70
CA LEU A 34 0.21 15.22 14.39
C LEU A 34 0.24 15.86 15.78
N VAL A 35 -0.92 16.30 16.30
CA VAL A 35 -1.02 16.92 17.65
C VAL A 35 -1.84 16.06 18.62
N GLY A 36 -2.53 15.03 18.17
CA GLY A 36 -3.73 15.27 17.39
C GLY A 36 -4.89 15.58 18.35
N GLY A 37 -5.88 16.32 17.85
CA GLY A 37 -6.89 16.95 18.69
C GLY A 37 -8.31 16.45 18.47
N GLY A 38 -8.51 15.40 17.67
CA GLY A 38 -9.81 14.76 17.52
C GLY A 38 -10.02 13.70 18.60
N VAL A 39 -11.28 13.46 18.98
CA VAL A 39 -11.64 12.16 19.59
C VAL A 39 -11.57 11.15 18.45
N TYR A 40 -10.51 10.35 18.45
CA TYR A 40 -10.25 9.29 17.48
C TYR A 40 -11.28 8.19 17.66
N ASN A 41 -12.34 8.24 16.87
CA ASN A 41 -13.05 7.01 16.58
C ASN A 41 -12.44 6.44 15.31
N SER A 42 -11.77 5.32 15.52
CA SER A 42 -11.73 4.15 14.65
C SER A 42 -12.64 4.22 13.43
N LEU A 43 -12.16 3.62 12.33
CA LEU A 43 -12.96 2.85 11.37
C LEU A 43 -14.46 3.03 11.49
N GLU A 44 -15.09 3.66 10.50
CA GLU A 44 -16.53 3.57 10.41
C GLU A 44 -16.94 2.11 10.23
N GLN A 45 -17.40 1.57 11.36
CA GLN A 45 -18.35 0.50 11.49
C GLN A 45 -19.44 0.67 10.46
N LYS A 46 -19.51 -0.27 9.51
CA LYS A 46 -20.80 -0.58 8.93
C LYS A 46 -21.67 -1.10 10.07
N ILE A 47 -22.68 -0.33 10.48
CA ILE A 47 -23.69 -0.77 11.46
C ILE A 47 -24.16 -2.17 11.06
N GLY A 48 -23.82 -3.18 11.86
CA GLY A 48 -24.08 -4.60 11.58
C GLY A 48 -22.85 -5.48 11.32
N ARG A 49 -21.63 -4.92 11.26
CA ARG A 49 -20.36 -5.67 11.35
C ARG A 49 -19.57 -5.16 12.56
N SER A 50 -19.41 -6.02 13.56
CA SER A 50 -18.69 -5.75 14.80
C SER A 50 -17.20 -5.46 14.58
N TRP A 51 -16.73 -4.31 15.06
CA TRP A 51 -15.44 -4.03 15.74
C TRP A 51 -14.09 -4.56 15.20
N GLN A 52 -13.99 -5.00 13.95
CA GLN A 52 -12.71 -5.48 13.40
C GLN A 52 -11.95 -4.34 12.72
N ILE A 53 -10.69 -4.13 13.10
CA ILE A 53 -9.72 -3.42 12.26
C ILE A 53 -9.42 -4.35 11.07
N PRO A 54 -9.87 -4.03 9.84
CA PRO A 54 -9.73 -4.95 8.71
C PRO A 54 -8.29 -5.01 8.20
N ALA A 55 -7.46 -4.02 8.54
CA ALA A 55 -6.12 -3.81 8.02
C ALA A 55 -5.18 -3.14 9.05
N VAL A 56 -4.00 -3.72 9.24
CA VAL A 56 -2.96 -3.19 10.13
C VAL A 56 -1.59 -3.26 9.48
N VAL A 57 -0.70 -2.37 9.90
CA VAL A 57 0.66 -2.26 9.37
C VAL A 57 1.67 -2.60 10.45
N TYR A 58 2.69 -3.35 10.04
CA TYR A 58 3.85 -3.74 10.82
C TYR A 58 5.10 -3.62 9.95
N VAL A 59 6.25 -3.43 10.59
CA VAL A 59 7.53 -3.55 9.90
C VAL A 59 7.84 -5.03 9.67
N GLN A 60 8.42 -5.35 8.52
CA GLN A 60 8.90 -6.71 8.22
C GLN A 60 9.80 -7.26 9.34
N GLY A 61 9.71 -8.56 9.59
CA GLY A 61 10.45 -9.25 10.65
C GLY A 61 10.02 -8.88 12.08
N SER A 62 9.01 -8.03 12.25
CA SER A 62 8.49 -7.70 13.59
C SER A 62 7.63 -8.84 14.17
N THR A 63 7.35 -8.74 15.46
CA THR A 63 6.38 -9.61 16.14
C THR A 63 5.03 -8.92 16.17
N ILE A 64 3.97 -9.63 15.76
CA ILE A 64 2.59 -9.13 15.90
C ILE A 64 2.11 -9.46 17.31
N THR A 65 1.61 -8.46 18.04
CA THR A 65 0.96 -8.67 19.34
C THR A 65 -0.52 -8.33 19.24
N ILE A 66 -1.39 -9.26 19.66
CA ILE A 66 -2.84 -9.15 19.51
C ILE A 66 -3.51 -9.42 20.86
N ARG A 67 -4.40 -8.52 21.28
CA ARG A 67 -5.36 -8.76 22.35
C ARG A 67 -6.66 -9.30 21.76
N LEU A 68 -7.03 -10.51 22.15
CA LEU A 68 -8.27 -11.18 21.79
C LEU A 68 -9.25 -11.12 22.96
N ARG A 69 -10.46 -10.59 22.72
CA ARG A 69 -11.56 -10.70 23.70
C ARG A 69 -12.39 -11.95 23.46
N LEU A 70 -12.33 -12.89 24.39
CA LEU A 70 -13.16 -14.09 24.40
C LEU A 70 -14.47 -13.81 25.15
N LYS A 71 -15.59 -14.32 24.62
CA LYS A 71 -16.90 -14.17 25.24
C LYS A 71 -17.64 -15.49 25.38
N ASN A 72 -18.17 -15.73 26.57
CA ASN A 72 -18.85 -16.97 26.91
C ASN A 72 -20.37 -16.76 26.99
N TYR A 73 -21.11 -17.28 26.01
CA TYR A 73 -22.58 -17.27 26.01
C TYR A 73 -23.20 -18.47 26.75
N TYR A 74 -22.38 -19.37 27.30
CA TYR A 74 -22.85 -20.50 28.08
C TYR A 74 -23.15 -20.11 29.52
N TRP A 75 -23.94 -20.95 30.15
CA TRP A 75 -24.48 -20.83 31.50
C TRP A 75 -23.49 -21.31 32.56
N ASN A 76 -22.39 -21.96 32.14
CA ASN A 76 -21.29 -22.39 33.01
C ASN A 76 -20.02 -21.59 32.70
N THR A 77 -19.21 -21.36 33.73
CA THR A 77 -17.87 -20.78 33.56
C THR A 77 -16.98 -21.78 32.84
N ILE A 78 -16.16 -21.27 31.92
CA ILE A 78 -15.25 -22.09 31.12
C ILE A 78 -13.84 -21.78 31.54
N THR A 79 -13.16 -22.78 32.10
CA THR A 79 -11.76 -22.71 32.53
C THR A 79 -10.99 -23.77 31.77
N GLY A 80 -9.91 -23.37 31.10
CA GLY A 80 -9.18 -24.25 30.19
C GLY A 80 -7.89 -23.67 29.66
N ASN A 81 -7.18 -24.46 28.87
CA ASN A 81 -6.03 -24.02 28.09
C ASN A 81 -6.51 -23.58 26.70
N LEU A 82 -6.30 -22.31 26.35
CA LEU A 82 -6.33 -21.84 24.98
C LEU A 82 -5.07 -22.34 24.28
N GLU A 83 -5.25 -23.08 23.21
CA GLU A 83 -4.19 -23.65 22.39
C GLU A 83 -4.41 -23.24 20.94
N PHE A 84 -3.37 -22.73 20.31
CA PHE A 84 -3.35 -22.49 18.88
C PHE A 84 -2.57 -23.61 18.23
N THR A 85 -3.22 -24.31 17.30
CA THR A 85 -2.64 -25.46 16.64
C THR A 85 -1.94 -25.07 15.36
N ASP A 86 -2.31 -23.93 14.78
CA ASP A 86 -1.81 -23.50 13.48
C ASP A 86 -1.99 -21.99 13.29
N PHE A 87 -1.02 -21.35 12.65
CA PHE A 87 -1.04 -19.95 12.25
C PHE A 87 -0.39 -19.80 10.89
N ARG A 88 -0.94 -18.92 10.05
CA ARG A 88 -0.34 -18.61 8.75
C ARG A 88 -0.70 -17.23 8.27
N LEU A 89 0.15 -16.68 7.42
CA LEU A 89 -0.17 -15.53 6.59
C LEU A 89 -0.56 -16.01 5.19
N LYS A 90 -1.81 -15.75 4.80
CA LYS A 90 -2.29 -16.01 3.43
C LYS A 90 -1.96 -14.81 2.55
N VAL A 91 -0.89 -14.92 1.77
CA VAL A 91 -0.39 -13.86 0.89
C VAL A 91 -0.87 -14.10 -0.54
N PRO A 92 -1.11 -13.06 -1.34
CA PRO A 92 -1.12 -13.23 -2.79
C PRO A 92 0.27 -13.73 -3.20
N ALA A 93 0.33 -14.78 -4.01
CA ALA A 93 1.52 -15.11 -4.76
C ALA A 93 1.91 -13.90 -5.60
N GLU A 94 3.21 -13.77 -5.89
CA GLU A 94 3.79 -12.68 -6.67
C GLU A 94 2.83 -12.19 -7.77
N PRO A 95 2.68 -10.87 -7.97
CA PRO A 95 1.76 -10.37 -8.97
C PRO A 95 2.13 -10.96 -10.33
N ALA A 96 1.30 -11.90 -10.79
CA ALA A 96 1.38 -12.53 -12.09
C ALA A 96 0.94 -11.54 -13.18
N TRP A 97 1.61 -10.39 -13.29
CA TRP A 97 1.53 -9.57 -14.48
C TRP A 97 2.53 -10.12 -15.49
N ARG A 98 2.15 -11.23 -16.13
CA ARG A 98 2.63 -11.56 -17.47
C ARG A 98 1.77 -10.79 -18.45
N GLU A 99 2.42 -10.04 -19.34
CA GLU A 99 1.79 -9.37 -20.47
C GLU A 99 0.73 -10.25 -21.15
N GLY A 100 -0.49 -9.73 -21.31
CA GLY A 100 -1.42 -10.20 -22.33
C GLY A 100 -2.36 -11.37 -21.98
N VAL A 101 -2.54 -11.79 -20.73
CA VAL A 101 -3.49 -12.87 -20.40
C VAL A 101 -4.48 -12.44 -19.32
N GLY A 102 -5.78 -12.49 -19.65
CA GLY A 102 -6.87 -11.98 -18.82
C GLY A 102 -6.91 -12.53 -17.39
N SER A 103 -7.27 -11.65 -16.45
CA SER A 103 -7.78 -11.91 -15.10
C SER A 103 -7.33 -13.21 -14.41
N HIS A 104 -6.03 -13.54 -14.44
CA HIS A 104 -5.52 -14.53 -13.51
C HIS A 104 -5.63 -13.90 -12.13
N ARG A 105 -6.45 -14.50 -11.26
CA ARG A 105 -6.34 -14.25 -9.83
C ARG A 105 -4.88 -14.56 -9.47
N PRO A 106 -4.18 -13.68 -8.73
CA PRO A 106 -2.86 -14.05 -8.25
C PRO A 106 -3.01 -15.41 -7.55
N ASP A 107 -2.08 -16.32 -7.82
CA ASP A 107 -2.02 -17.57 -7.07
C ASP A 107 -1.97 -17.22 -5.57
N ILE A 108 -2.33 -18.13 -4.68
CA ILE A 108 -2.30 -17.85 -3.24
C ILE A 108 -1.16 -18.66 -2.65
N THR A 109 -0.29 -17.99 -1.90
CA THR A 109 0.77 -18.64 -1.14
C THR A 109 0.46 -18.53 0.35
N TYR A 110 0.94 -19.49 1.13
CA TYR A 110 0.78 -19.53 2.57
C TYR A 110 2.15 -19.52 3.21
N ILE A 111 2.32 -18.66 4.20
CA ILE A 111 3.53 -18.60 5.03
C ILE A 111 3.12 -19.10 6.40
N ASP A 112 3.59 -20.28 6.76
CA ASP A 112 3.31 -20.87 8.07
C ASP A 112 4.07 -20.08 9.14
N LEU A 113 3.36 -19.74 10.23
CA LEU A 113 3.89 -18.96 11.35
C LEU A 113 3.88 -19.83 12.61
N GLU A 114 4.77 -19.53 13.55
CA GLU A 114 4.82 -20.28 14.80
C GLU A 114 3.57 -19.95 15.64
N PRO A 115 2.79 -20.95 16.07
CA PRO A 115 1.68 -20.72 16.98
C PRO A 115 2.17 -20.16 18.33
N PRO A 116 1.46 -19.19 18.93
CA PRO A 116 1.77 -18.69 20.26
C PRO A 116 1.60 -19.79 21.32
N ASP A 117 2.34 -19.65 22.42
CA ASP A 117 2.25 -20.53 23.58
C ASP A 117 0.82 -20.67 24.10
N SER A 118 0.51 -21.86 24.63
CA SER A 118 -0.78 -22.12 25.27
C SER A 118 -0.97 -21.25 26.52
N GLN A 119 -2.20 -20.76 26.71
CA GLN A 119 -2.53 -19.88 27.82
C GLN A 119 -3.72 -20.40 28.62
N GLN A 120 -3.62 -20.36 29.94
CA GLN A 120 -4.78 -20.61 30.80
C GLN A 120 -5.78 -19.46 30.70
N VAL A 121 -7.04 -19.79 30.42
CA VAL A 121 -8.13 -18.82 30.36
C VAL A 121 -9.28 -19.25 31.26
N SER A 122 -9.99 -18.25 31.79
CA SER A 122 -11.22 -18.47 32.55
C SER A 122 -12.27 -17.44 32.15
N VAL A 123 -13.33 -17.88 31.48
CA VAL A 123 -14.39 -17.01 30.95
C VAL A 123 -15.68 -17.27 31.71
N ALA A 124 -16.12 -16.27 32.49
CA ALA A 124 -17.31 -16.37 33.32
C ALA A 124 -18.57 -16.68 32.50
N SER A 125 -19.51 -17.41 33.11
CA SER A 125 -20.82 -17.72 32.50
C SER A 125 -21.65 -16.48 32.18
N GLY A 126 -22.65 -16.63 31.31
CA GLY A 126 -23.75 -15.68 31.17
C GLY A 126 -23.41 -14.41 30.40
N GLY A 127 -22.51 -14.49 29.42
CA GLY A 127 -22.02 -13.36 28.63
C GLY A 127 -20.73 -12.75 29.17
N GLY A 128 -20.06 -13.41 30.12
CA GLY A 128 -18.77 -12.97 30.64
C GLY A 128 -17.69 -12.92 29.57
N THR A 129 -16.73 -12.02 29.75
CA THR A 129 -15.60 -11.83 28.83
C THR A 129 -14.26 -11.98 29.53
N THR A 130 -13.23 -12.37 28.79
CA THR A 130 -11.84 -12.31 29.23
C THR A 130 -10.97 -11.88 28.04
N ASP A 131 -9.88 -11.16 28.33
CA ASP A 131 -8.95 -10.69 27.32
C ASP A 131 -7.67 -11.52 27.41
N VAL A 132 -7.15 -11.93 26.25
CA VAL A 132 -5.94 -12.75 26.12
C VAL A 132 -4.98 -12.06 25.17
N THR A 133 -3.71 -11.94 25.54
CA THR A 133 -2.68 -11.36 24.67
C THR A 133 -1.85 -12.47 24.06
N ILE A 134 -1.79 -12.52 22.73
CA ILE A 134 -0.95 -13.44 21.97
C ILE A 134 0.13 -12.68 21.22
N SER A 135 1.28 -13.31 21.06
CA SER A 135 2.40 -12.80 20.26
C SER A 135 2.72 -13.81 19.17
N ILE A 136 2.72 -13.35 17.91
CA ILE A 136 2.92 -14.18 16.72
C ILE A 136 4.30 -13.85 16.18
N GLU A 137 5.16 -14.86 16.12
CA GLU A 137 6.53 -14.78 15.63
C GLU A 137 6.66 -15.41 14.24
N GLY A 138 7.84 -15.28 13.64
CA GLY A 138 8.14 -15.89 12.33
C GLY A 138 7.55 -15.13 11.13
N LEU A 139 7.23 -13.85 11.29
CA LEU A 139 6.82 -13.02 10.16
C LEU A 139 7.96 -12.88 9.13
N PRO A 140 7.62 -12.79 7.84
CA PRO A 140 8.57 -12.48 6.79
C PRO A 140 9.43 -11.25 7.10
N ASP A 141 10.73 -11.35 6.82
CA ASP A 141 11.71 -10.26 6.86
C ASP A 141 11.78 -9.47 5.55
N TYR A 142 10.72 -9.53 4.75
CA TYR A 142 10.55 -8.83 3.48
C TYR A 142 9.15 -8.19 3.38
N VAL A 143 9.03 -7.20 2.49
CA VAL A 143 7.76 -6.50 2.22
C VAL A 143 6.73 -7.46 1.65
N THR A 144 5.53 -7.48 2.24
CA THR A 144 4.41 -8.30 1.75
C THR A 144 3.10 -7.84 2.40
N TYR A 145 1.99 -8.44 2.01
CA TYR A 145 0.72 -8.30 2.72
C TYR A 145 -0.11 -9.58 2.61
N GLY A 146 -1.04 -9.78 3.53
CA GLY A 146 -1.89 -10.96 3.51
C GLY A 146 -2.91 -11.00 4.63
N ASP A 147 -3.80 -11.99 4.57
CA ASP A 147 -4.77 -12.27 5.61
C ASP A 147 -4.13 -13.16 6.68
N LEU A 148 -4.06 -12.67 7.92
CA LEU A 148 -3.53 -13.42 9.05
C LEU A 148 -4.60 -14.42 9.53
N GLN A 149 -4.26 -15.70 9.48
CA GLN A 149 -5.19 -16.79 9.73
C GLN A 149 -4.70 -17.72 10.83
N PHE A 150 -5.64 -18.32 11.56
CA PHE A 150 -5.33 -19.23 12.65
C PHE A 150 -6.33 -20.38 12.79
N LYS A 151 -5.88 -21.39 13.53
CA LYS A 151 -6.69 -22.45 14.15
C LYS A 151 -6.34 -22.51 15.62
N GLY A 152 -7.36 -22.51 16.49
CA GLY A 152 -7.15 -22.76 17.91
C GLY A 152 -8.37 -23.39 18.59
N GLN A 153 -8.18 -23.88 19.79
CA GLN A 153 -9.20 -24.51 20.60
C GLN A 153 -8.96 -24.23 22.08
N ILE A 154 -10.00 -24.47 22.90
CA ILE A 154 -9.86 -24.42 24.35
C ILE A 154 -10.13 -25.81 24.92
N HIS A 155 -9.15 -26.39 25.61
CA HIS A 155 -9.31 -27.64 26.36
C HIS A 155 -9.72 -27.36 27.80
N ALA A 156 -10.86 -27.88 28.23
CA ALA A 156 -11.30 -27.69 29.61
C ALA A 156 -10.34 -28.36 30.60
N THR A 157 -9.95 -27.62 31.64
CA THR A 157 -9.05 -28.09 32.70
C THR A 157 -9.82 -28.56 33.93
N SER A 158 -11.15 -28.39 33.96
CA SER A 158 -12.04 -28.91 35.00
C SER A 158 -13.46 -29.18 34.47
N GLY A 159 -14.24 -29.99 35.19
CA GLY A 159 -15.64 -30.31 34.86
C GLY A 159 -15.85 -31.58 34.01
N TYR A 160 -17.09 -31.80 33.55
CA TYR A 160 -17.50 -33.01 32.82
C TYR A 160 -16.86 -33.18 31.44
N THR A 161 -16.21 -32.15 30.92
CA THR A 161 -15.58 -32.10 29.59
C THR A 161 -14.05 -32.04 29.68
N TYR A 162 -13.47 -32.45 30.82
CA TYR A 162 -12.02 -32.44 31.03
C TYR A 162 -11.24 -33.08 29.87
N GLY A 163 -10.26 -32.35 29.34
CA GLY A 163 -9.41 -32.80 28.23
C GLY A 163 -10.04 -32.71 26.83
N TYR A 164 -11.37 -32.53 26.72
CA TYR A 164 -12.02 -32.32 25.42
C TYR A 164 -12.01 -30.84 25.03
N PRO A 165 -11.88 -30.53 23.73
CA PRO A 165 -12.04 -29.18 23.25
C PRO A 165 -13.47 -28.73 23.56
N VAL A 166 -13.59 -27.76 24.47
CA VAL A 166 -14.87 -27.12 24.77
C VAL A 166 -15.19 -26.05 23.75
N TRP A 167 -14.17 -25.44 23.13
CA TRP A 167 -14.29 -24.44 22.05
C TRP A 167 -13.29 -24.72 20.93
N GLN A 168 -13.69 -24.45 19.68
CA GLN A 168 -12.86 -24.55 18.48
C GLN A 168 -13.06 -23.31 17.61
N PHE A 169 -11.97 -22.77 17.05
CA PHE A 169 -11.94 -21.56 16.22
C PHE A 169 -11.76 -21.91 14.74
N TRP A 170 -12.47 -22.92 14.26
CA TRP A 170 -12.56 -23.31 12.84
C TRP A 170 -13.85 -24.11 12.59
N VAL A 171 -14.28 -24.18 11.32
CA VAL A 171 -15.54 -24.85 10.94
C VAL A 171 -15.34 -26.35 10.68
N ASP A 172 -14.20 -26.72 10.09
CA ASP A 172 -13.77 -28.08 9.78
C ASP A 172 -12.23 -28.15 9.70
N ASN A 173 -11.66 -29.32 9.39
CA ASN A 173 -10.21 -29.52 9.35
C ASN A 173 -9.49 -28.61 8.34
N ASP A 174 -10.20 -28.13 7.31
CA ASP A 174 -9.66 -27.27 6.26
C ASP A 174 -9.99 -25.78 6.48
N GLY A 175 -10.88 -25.49 7.43
CA GLY A 175 -11.37 -24.16 7.76
C GLY A 175 -10.37 -23.36 8.60
N TRP A 176 -10.26 -22.08 8.29
CA TRP A 176 -9.39 -21.13 8.98
C TRP A 176 -10.19 -19.93 9.43
N SER A 177 -9.89 -19.43 10.63
CA SER A 177 -10.37 -18.13 11.10
C SER A 177 -9.41 -17.04 10.67
N SER A 178 -9.96 -15.90 10.23
CA SER A 178 -9.19 -14.70 9.86
C SER A 178 -9.16 -13.72 11.04
N LEU A 179 -7.98 -13.14 11.29
CA LEU A 179 -7.77 -12.05 12.24
C LEU A 179 -7.78 -10.68 11.55
N GLY A 180 -7.58 -10.64 10.23
CA GLY A 180 -7.57 -9.43 9.41
C GLY A 180 -6.37 -9.36 8.48
N THR A 181 -6.32 -8.30 7.67
CA THR A 181 -5.22 -8.06 6.74
C THR A 181 -4.04 -7.42 7.47
N VAL A 182 -2.84 -7.94 7.22
CA VAL A 182 -1.57 -7.42 7.70
C VAL A 182 -0.77 -6.93 6.49
N TYR A 183 -0.24 -5.72 6.59
CA TYR A 183 0.76 -5.17 5.68
C TYR A 183 2.11 -5.17 6.39
N LEU A 184 3.11 -5.80 5.78
CA LEU A 184 4.49 -5.79 6.22
C LEU A 184 5.27 -4.82 5.34
N THR A 185 5.70 -3.70 5.92
CA THR A 185 6.46 -2.64 5.25
C THR A 185 7.94 -2.75 5.56
N ASP A 186 8.80 -2.14 4.73
CA ASP A 186 10.26 -2.18 4.96
C ASP A 186 10.67 -1.42 6.22
N SER A 187 10.01 -0.29 6.46
CA SER A 187 10.16 0.56 7.64
C SER A 187 8.81 1.17 8.02
N ASP A 188 8.75 1.82 9.19
CA ASP A 188 7.58 2.59 9.61
C ASP A 188 7.23 3.63 8.53
N PRO A 189 5.97 3.70 8.06
CA PRO A 189 5.53 4.71 7.09
C PRO A 189 5.84 6.14 7.56
N VAL A 190 6.18 7.02 6.61
CA VAL A 190 6.66 8.37 6.89
C VAL A 190 5.87 9.44 6.12
N ASP A 191 6.07 10.71 6.50
CA ASP A 191 5.61 11.89 5.78
C ASP A 191 4.10 11.82 5.46
N LEU A 192 3.73 11.93 4.18
CA LEU A 192 2.35 11.93 3.71
C LEU A 192 1.64 10.56 3.83
N GLN A 193 2.34 9.54 4.34
CA GLN A 193 1.80 8.22 4.62
C GLN A 193 2.06 7.77 6.07
N GLU A 194 2.39 8.69 6.99
CA GLU A 194 2.46 8.37 8.43
C GLU A 194 1.17 7.73 8.95
N ALA A 195 0.02 8.14 8.41
CA ALA A 195 -1.24 7.41 8.49
C ALA A 195 -1.48 6.71 7.13
N PRO A 196 -1.02 5.46 6.96
CA PRO A 196 -0.94 4.86 5.64
C PRO A 196 -2.30 4.40 5.13
N TRP A 197 -2.49 4.49 3.81
CA TRP A 197 -3.75 4.11 3.18
C TRP A 197 -3.72 2.66 2.72
N THR A 198 -4.75 1.89 3.06
CA THR A 198 -4.82 0.45 2.75
C THR A 198 -4.68 0.17 1.26
N ASP A 199 -5.35 0.95 0.41
CA ASP A 199 -5.25 0.75 -1.04
C ASP A 199 -3.87 1.05 -1.60
N LEU A 200 -3.20 2.09 -1.08
CA LEU A 200 -1.85 2.38 -1.52
C LEU A 200 -0.90 1.29 -1.05
N LEU A 201 -1.03 0.85 0.21
CA LEU A 201 -0.26 -0.27 0.75
C LEU A 201 -0.49 -1.57 -0.02
N GLU A 202 -1.71 -1.84 -0.48
CA GLU A 202 -1.99 -3.02 -1.31
C GLU A 202 -1.19 -2.98 -2.62
N TYR A 203 -1.15 -1.83 -3.30
CA TYR A 203 -0.30 -1.66 -4.49
C TYR A 203 1.18 -1.78 -4.14
N THR A 204 1.66 -1.07 -3.13
CA THR A 204 3.10 -0.98 -2.85
C THR A 204 3.66 -2.27 -2.27
N CYS A 205 2.97 -2.92 -1.34
CA CYS A 205 3.33 -4.24 -0.84
C CYS A 205 3.22 -5.32 -1.93
N SER A 206 2.29 -5.19 -2.90
CA SER A 206 2.24 -6.10 -4.06
C SER A 206 3.44 -5.89 -4.99
N TRP A 207 3.81 -4.64 -5.28
CA TRP A 207 4.91 -4.33 -6.19
C TRP A 207 6.26 -4.71 -5.60
N ALA A 208 6.48 -4.43 -4.33
CA ALA A 208 7.70 -4.74 -3.59
C ALA A 208 7.65 -6.09 -2.85
N HIS A 209 6.71 -6.97 -3.20
CA HIS A 209 6.61 -8.29 -2.56
C HIS A 209 7.93 -9.06 -2.66
N GLY A 210 8.46 -9.52 -1.52
CA GLY A 210 9.72 -10.27 -1.48
C GLY A 210 10.98 -9.41 -1.41
N GLU A 211 10.85 -8.08 -1.54
CA GLU A 211 11.96 -7.15 -1.45
C GLU A 211 12.20 -6.72 -0.01
N SER A 212 13.45 -6.37 0.30
CA SER A 212 13.83 -5.79 1.59
C SER A 212 14.96 -4.78 1.38
N GLY A 213 14.96 -3.72 2.18
CA GLY A 213 15.92 -2.64 2.11
C GLY A 213 15.51 -1.52 1.15
N GLU A 214 15.85 -0.29 1.57
CA GLU A 214 15.46 0.96 0.92
C GLU A 214 15.73 1.02 -0.59
N ALA A 215 16.86 0.47 -1.07
CA ALA A 215 17.21 0.52 -2.49
C ALA A 215 16.32 -0.41 -3.34
N ASP A 216 16.14 -1.65 -2.90
CA ASP A 216 15.41 -2.68 -3.64
C ASP A 216 13.91 -2.41 -3.61
N VAL A 217 13.38 -2.00 -2.45
CA VAL A 217 11.97 -1.60 -2.29
C VAL A 217 11.64 -0.39 -3.18
N ARG A 218 12.48 0.65 -3.23
CA ARG A 218 12.26 1.79 -4.14
C ARG A 218 12.31 1.41 -5.61
N ALA A 219 13.23 0.52 -5.98
CA ALA A 219 13.33 0.03 -7.35
C ALA A 219 12.08 -0.76 -7.74
N ALA A 220 11.62 -1.66 -6.88
CA ALA A 220 10.44 -2.48 -7.10
C ALA A 220 9.14 -1.67 -7.16
N ILE A 221 8.99 -0.63 -6.33
CA ILE A 221 7.86 0.31 -6.44
C ILE A 221 7.89 1.03 -7.79
N THR A 222 9.06 1.53 -8.22
CA THR A 222 9.20 2.26 -9.50
C THR A 222 8.88 1.36 -10.69
N LEU A 223 9.39 0.13 -10.67
CA LEU A 223 9.11 -0.89 -11.68
C LEU A 223 7.65 -1.34 -11.66
N GLY A 224 7.07 -1.53 -10.47
CA GLY A 224 5.68 -1.91 -10.29
C GLY A 224 4.73 -0.85 -10.82
N LEU A 225 5.01 0.42 -10.56
CA LEU A 225 4.27 1.54 -11.13
C LEU A 225 4.34 1.53 -12.67
N TYR A 226 5.53 1.40 -13.26
CA TYR A 226 5.68 1.42 -14.72
C TYR A 226 5.07 0.20 -15.44
N TRP A 227 5.35 -1.01 -14.93
CA TRP A 227 5.01 -2.27 -15.61
C TRP A 227 3.70 -2.87 -15.14
N ARG A 228 3.34 -2.72 -13.87
CA ARG A 228 2.24 -3.47 -13.24
C ARG A 228 1.03 -2.60 -12.93
N SER A 229 1.13 -1.27 -13.06
CA SER A 229 -0.04 -0.41 -12.93
C SER A 229 -0.95 -0.51 -14.15
N ARG A 230 -2.20 -0.08 -13.98
CA ARG A 230 -3.14 0.08 -15.11
C ARG A 230 -3.07 1.48 -15.71
N TRP A 231 -2.10 2.29 -15.29
CA TRP A 231 -2.01 3.67 -15.70
C TRP A 231 -1.15 3.80 -16.94
N VAL A 232 -1.42 4.83 -17.72
CA VAL A 232 -0.72 5.10 -18.97
C VAL A 232 -0.12 6.49 -18.89
N TYR A 233 1.14 6.61 -19.27
CA TYR A 233 1.78 7.91 -19.37
C TYR A 233 1.32 8.64 -20.64
N ASP A 234 0.73 9.81 -20.46
CA ASP A 234 0.26 10.68 -21.53
C ASP A 234 0.98 12.05 -21.46
N PRO A 235 2.15 12.19 -22.11
CA PRO A 235 2.96 13.41 -22.03
C PRO A 235 2.29 14.66 -22.62
N GLY A 236 1.19 14.50 -23.37
CA GLY A 236 0.41 15.59 -23.96
C GLY A 236 -1.02 15.70 -23.41
N GLY A 237 -1.38 14.90 -22.41
CA GLY A 237 -2.73 14.86 -21.84
C GLY A 237 -3.13 16.17 -21.18
N LEU A 238 -4.43 16.40 -20.99
CA LEU A 238 -4.99 17.57 -20.30
C LEU A 238 -5.64 17.22 -18.94
N TYR A 239 -5.63 15.93 -18.56
CA TYR A 239 -6.28 15.41 -17.35
C TYR A 239 -5.21 15.08 -16.31
N PHE A 240 -4.90 16.06 -15.46
CA PHE A 240 -3.87 15.93 -14.43
C PHE A 240 -4.50 15.79 -13.06
N TRP A 241 -3.86 15.04 -12.16
CA TRP A 241 -4.29 14.89 -10.77
C TRP A 241 -3.56 15.86 -9.85
N VAL A 242 -2.52 16.48 -10.39
CA VAL A 242 -1.85 17.65 -9.83
C VAL A 242 -2.62 18.92 -10.18
N GLU A 243 -3.26 19.53 -9.19
CA GLU A 243 -3.64 20.95 -9.28
C GLU A 243 -2.40 21.80 -8.92
N PRO A 244 -1.76 22.49 -9.89
CA PRO A 244 -0.70 23.42 -9.54
C PRO A 244 -1.31 24.58 -8.76
N SER A 245 -0.88 24.80 -7.52
CA SER A 245 -1.13 26.10 -6.90
C SER A 245 -0.18 27.11 -7.54
N GLU A 246 -0.73 28.12 -8.21
CA GLU A 246 0.06 29.15 -8.91
C GLU A 246 0.86 30.04 -7.95
N SER A 247 0.67 29.92 -6.63
CA SER A 247 1.23 30.84 -5.64
C SER A 247 2.38 30.29 -4.79
N ASN A 248 2.48 28.98 -4.53
CA ASN A 248 3.28 28.50 -3.38
C ASN A 248 4.20 27.28 -3.61
N ASN A 249 4.47 26.84 -4.85
CA ASN A 249 5.24 25.60 -5.12
C ASN A 249 4.69 24.33 -4.43
N SER A 250 3.46 24.37 -3.91
CA SER A 250 2.78 23.21 -3.34
C SER A 250 2.03 22.47 -4.43
N ILE A 251 2.30 21.17 -4.52
CA ILE A 251 1.58 20.23 -5.39
C ILE A 251 0.56 19.49 -4.52
N GLN A 252 -0.70 19.52 -4.94
CA GLN A 252 -1.76 18.71 -4.37
C GLN A 252 -2.06 17.54 -5.31
N TYR A 253 -1.96 16.32 -4.81
CA TYR A 253 -2.28 15.10 -5.55
C TYR A 253 -3.71 14.64 -5.23
N ASP A 254 -4.58 14.62 -6.24
CA ASP A 254 -5.93 14.04 -6.16
C ASP A 254 -5.92 12.53 -6.45
N LEU A 255 -5.53 11.74 -5.45
CA LEU A 255 -5.43 10.29 -5.58
C LEU A 255 -6.79 9.57 -5.67
N THR A 256 -7.90 10.29 -5.49
CA THR A 256 -9.23 9.70 -5.68
C THR A 256 -9.42 9.22 -7.12
N LYS A 257 -8.94 10.00 -8.09
CA LYS A 257 -8.97 9.60 -9.51
C LYS A 257 -8.05 8.42 -9.79
N ALA A 258 -6.92 8.35 -9.10
CA ALA A 258 -5.96 7.26 -9.20
C ALA A 258 -6.53 5.90 -8.80
N LEU A 259 -7.03 5.87 -7.57
CA LEU A 259 -7.38 4.66 -6.87
C LEU A 259 -8.84 4.30 -7.14
N GLY A 260 -9.70 5.30 -7.37
CA GLY A 260 -11.16 5.17 -7.53
C GLY A 260 -11.63 4.68 -8.91
N HIS A 261 -10.77 4.61 -9.93
CA HIS A 261 -11.16 4.17 -11.27
C HIS A 261 -10.75 2.72 -11.56
N LEU A 262 -11.71 1.93 -12.05
CA LEU A 262 -11.48 0.55 -12.52
C LEU A 262 -10.88 0.48 -13.94
N SER A 263 -10.81 1.62 -14.64
CA SER A 263 -10.27 1.76 -16.01
C SER A 263 -8.85 2.34 -16.01
N SER A 264 -8.15 2.18 -17.14
CA SER A 264 -6.89 2.88 -17.38
C SER A 264 -7.05 4.39 -17.16
N VAL A 265 -6.14 4.98 -16.39
CA VAL A 265 -6.11 6.43 -16.15
C VAL A 265 -4.84 6.99 -16.77
N ASN A 266 -4.98 8.09 -17.50
CA ASN A 266 -3.82 8.81 -18.03
C ASN A 266 -3.15 9.58 -16.90
N MET A 267 -1.82 9.51 -16.85
CA MET A 267 -0.97 10.21 -15.89
C MET A 267 0.08 11.02 -16.66
N ASP A 268 0.44 12.18 -16.14
CA ASP A 268 1.63 12.89 -16.59
C ASP A 268 2.85 12.63 -15.69
N CYS A 269 3.94 13.38 -15.90
CA CYS A 269 5.19 13.14 -15.20
C CYS A 269 5.09 13.55 -13.72
N ARG A 270 4.24 14.54 -13.41
CA ARG A 270 3.99 15.01 -12.05
C ARG A 270 3.13 14.00 -11.31
N ASP A 271 2.08 13.49 -11.95
CA ASP A 271 1.22 12.46 -11.38
C ASP A 271 2.04 11.20 -11.05
N ALA A 272 2.88 10.74 -11.99
CA ALA A 272 3.73 9.57 -11.79
C ALA A 272 4.78 9.79 -10.70
N ALA A 273 5.47 10.94 -10.70
CA ALA A 273 6.44 11.28 -9.67
C ALA A 273 5.80 11.35 -8.28
N GLY A 274 4.64 12.02 -8.17
CA GLY A 274 3.89 12.14 -6.94
C GLY A 274 3.38 10.83 -6.39
N PHE A 275 2.81 9.98 -7.25
CA PHE A 275 2.39 8.65 -6.86
C PHE A 275 3.58 7.85 -6.34
N ASN A 276 4.72 7.90 -7.05
CA ASN A 276 5.93 7.19 -6.64
C ASN A 276 6.45 7.70 -5.28
N VAL A 277 6.39 9.00 -4.99
CA VAL A 277 6.71 9.57 -3.67
C VAL A 277 5.79 9.01 -2.58
N LEU A 278 4.48 9.02 -2.80
CA LEU A 278 3.52 8.50 -1.84
C LEU A 278 3.72 7.00 -1.61
N ALA A 279 4.00 6.27 -2.67
CA ALA A 279 4.29 4.86 -2.61
C ALA A 279 5.54 4.57 -1.77
N MET A 280 6.63 5.29 -1.98
CA MET A 280 7.86 5.16 -1.18
C MET A 280 7.63 5.52 0.30
N ASN A 281 6.88 6.60 0.56
CA ASN A 281 6.54 7.02 1.92
C ASN A 281 5.72 5.95 2.66
N SER A 282 4.83 5.23 1.96
CA SER A 282 4.04 4.12 2.54
C SER A 282 4.90 2.93 3.01
N GLN A 283 6.12 2.81 2.50
CA GLN A 283 7.10 1.79 2.91
C GLN A 283 8.17 2.35 3.86
N GLY A 284 7.99 3.58 4.34
CA GLY A 284 8.90 4.24 5.28
C GLY A 284 10.13 4.88 4.63
N HIS A 285 10.09 5.14 3.32
CA HIS A 285 11.19 5.76 2.60
C HIS A 285 10.83 7.16 2.13
N SER A 286 11.41 8.18 2.76
CA SER A 286 11.23 9.55 2.31
C SER A 286 11.72 9.74 0.88
N ALA A 287 10.92 10.45 0.11
CA ALA A 287 11.23 10.86 -1.26
C ALA A 287 10.61 12.23 -1.55
N SER A 288 11.00 12.85 -2.65
CA SER A 288 10.47 14.15 -3.07
C SER A 288 10.41 14.24 -4.59
N PRO A 289 9.40 14.92 -5.15
CA PRO A 289 9.39 15.21 -6.56
C PRO A 289 10.49 16.25 -6.85
N ALA A 290 11.23 16.04 -7.93
CA ALA A 290 12.17 17.00 -8.47
C ALA A 290 11.78 17.33 -9.90
N ARG A 291 11.65 18.62 -10.16
CA ARG A 291 11.41 19.13 -11.50
C ARG A 291 12.73 19.39 -12.22
N LEU A 292 12.80 18.89 -13.45
CA LEU A 292 13.96 18.93 -14.32
C LEU A 292 13.67 19.84 -15.51
N PHE A 293 14.57 20.78 -15.75
CA PHE A 293 14.47 21.79 -16.80
C PHE A 293 15.78 21.90 -17.58
N GLN A 294 15.70 22.43 -18.79
CA GLN A 294 16.90 22.90 -19.49
C GLN A 294 17.47 24.15 -18.80
N TYR A 295 18.80 24.30 -18.82
CA TYR A 295 19.54 25.42 -18.23
C TYR A 295 19.01 26.83 -18.57
N TYR A 296 18.32 27.00 -19.71
CA TYR A 296 17.77 28.29 -20.16
C TYR A 296 16.24 28.40 -20.05
N LEU A 297 15.55 27.48 -19.35
CA LEU A 297 14.08 27.37 -19.33
C LEU A 297 13.45 27.17 -20.73
N ASP A 298 14.26 26.80 -21.71
CA ASP A 298 13.81 26.45 -23.04
C ASP A 298 13.25 25.01 -23.05
N PRO A 299 12.32 24.70 -23.98
CA PRO A 299 11.92 23.32 -24.21
C PRO A 299 13.13 22.47 -24.59
N PHE A 300 13.33 21.36 -23.89
CA PHE A 300 14.34 20.37 -24.26
C PHE A 300 13.69 19.18 -24.92
N ARG A 301 14.42 18.60 -25.87
CA ARG A 301 14.02 17.36 -26.52
C ARG A 301 14.64 16.18 -25.79
N THR A 302 13.83 15.21 -25.42
CA THR A 302 14.32 14.01 -24.72
C THR A 302 15.07 13.06 -25.65
N ASN A 303 15.81 12.15 -25.03
CA ASN A 303 16.12 10.87 -25.65
C ASN A 303 14.84 10.14 -26.06
N PHE A 304 14.99 9.11 -26.89
CA PHE A 304 13.89 8.18 -27.14
C PHE A 304 13.43 7.57 -25.81
N VAL A 305 12.17 7.84 -25.46
CA VAL A 305 11.52 7.30 -24.26
C VAL A 305 10.24 6.58 -24.62
N CYS A 306 9.91 5.58 -23.81
CA CYS A 306 8.69 4.79 -23.89
C CYS A 306 7.85 5.07 -22.66
N GLY A 307 6.68 5.65 -22.85
CA GLY A 307 5.78 5.97 -21.73
C GLY A 307 5.24 4.72 -21.03
N MET A 308 5.04 4.81 -19.72
CA MET A 308 4.33 3.81 -18.91
C MET A 308 3.03 3.36 -19.60
N GLY A 309 2.74 2.06 -19.52
CA GLY A 309 1.62 1.43 -20.22
C GLY A 309 1.92 1.00 -21.67
N ASN A 310 3.13 1.27 -22.18
CA ASN A 310 3.62 0.69 -23.44
C ASN A 310 4.70 -0.37 -23.19
N ASP A 311 4.91 -1.25 -24.17
CA ASP A 311 5.94 -2.28 -24.12
C ASP A 311 7.35 -1.68 -24.34
N ALA A 312 8.08 -1.44 -23.25
CA ALA A 312 9.45 -0.92 -23.31
C ALA A 312 10.47 -1.93 -23.86
N THR A 313 10.08 -3.19 -24.12
CA THR A 313 10.95 -4.16 -24.80
C THR A 313 10.99 -3.93 -26.31
N SER A 314 10.04 -3.18 -26.87
CA SER A 314 9.92 -2.89 -28.30
C SER A 314 10.25 -1.43 -28.63
N PHE A 315 11.23 -1.20 -29.52
CA PHE A 315 11.60 0.15 -29.99
C PHE A 315 10.45 0.88 -30.69
N ALA A 316 9.45 0.16 -31.20
CA ALA A 316 8.34 0.77 -31.92
C ALA A 316 7.51 1.75 -31.07
N TYR A 317 7.57 1.63 -29.75
CA TYR A 317 6.87 2.50 -28.80
C TYR A 317 7.73 3.65 -28.27
N TYR A 318 8.99 3.73 -28.68
CA TYR A 318 9.91 4.78 -28.26
C TYR A 318 9.80 5.99 -29.19
N GLN A 319 9.64 7.17 -28.58
CA GLN A 319 9.59 8.44 -29.29
C GLN A 319 10.32 9.53 -28.51
N GLN A 320 10.72 10.58 -29.21
CA GLN A 320 11.25 11.79 -28.57
C GLN A 320 10.11 12.75 -28.33
N PHE A 321 10.15 13.43 -27.19
CA PHE A 321 9.18 14.46 -26.84
C PHE A 321 9.91 15.75 -26.53
N ASP A 322 9.23 16.86 -26.78
CA ASP A 322 9.67 18.17 -26.34
C ASP A 322 9.01 18.46 -24.99
N PHE A 323 9.81 18.71 -23.97
CA PHE A 323 9.37 19.02 -22.62
C PHE A 323 9.79 20.44 -22.25
N ASN A 324 8.84 21.21 -21.71
CA ASN A 324 9.19 22.43 -20.98
C ASN A 324 9.83 22.08 -19.62
N PHE A 325 9.40 20.97 -19.04
CA PHE A 325 9.95 20.38 -17.82
C PHE A 325 9.56 18.91 -17.74
N HIS A 326 10.29 18.14 -16.93
CA HIS A 326 9.89 16.78 -16.55
C HIS A 326 10.01 16.62 -15.04
N GLU A 327 9.07 15.95 -14.39
CA GLU A 327 9.08 15.73 -12.95
C GLU A 327 9.34 14.26 -12.64
N VAL A 328 10.24 13.99 -11.68
CA VAL A 328 10.60 12.63 -11.26
C VAL A 328 10.58 12.51 -9.75
N CYS A 329 10.33 11.31 -9.24
CA CYS A 329 10.57 11.02 -7.83
C CYS A 329 12.07 10.96 -7.58
N THR A 330 12.52 11.61 -6.51
CA THR A 330 13.93 11.64 -6.11
C THR A 330 14.10 11.31 -4.64
N ALA A 331 15.17 10.58 -4.36
CA ALA A 331 15.79 10.48 -3.04
C ALA A 331 17.29 10.77 -3.21
N THR A 332 18.16 9.83 -2.88
CA THR A 332 19.58 9.88 -3.30
C THR A 332 19.73 9.80 -4.83
N TYR A 333 18.79 9.16 -5.50
CA TYR A 333 18.77 8.90 -6.94
C TYR A 333 17.43 9.32 -7.56
N ALA A 334 17.38 9.34 -8.89
CA ALA A 334 16.17 9.49 -9.67
C ALA A 334 15.45 8.14 -9.83
N TYR A 335 14.13 8.17 -9.65
CA TYR A 335 13.20 7.06 -9.77
C TYR A 335 12.02 7.50 -10.64
N ASP A 336 12.12 7.25 -11.93
CA ASP A 336 11.14 7.69 -12.92
C ASP A 336 10.31 6.52 -13.43
N ALA A 337 9.07 6.44 -12.93
CA ALA A 337 8.09 5.47 -13.38
C ALA A 337 7.21 5.97 -14.54
N ALA A 338 7.38 7.21 -15.00
CA ALA A 338 6.60 7.76 -16.11
C ALA A 338 7.10 7.21 -17.45
N CYS A 339 8.41 7.03 -17.60
CA CYS A 339 9.00 6.65 -18.87
C CYS A 339 10.22 5.74 -18.73
N ALA A 340 10.38 4.80 -19.65
CA ALA A 340 11.59 4.01 -19.84
C ALA A 340 12.49 4.67 -20.89
N GLN A 341 13.80 4.64 -20.68
CA GLN A 341 14.77 5.15 -21.65
C GLN A 341 15.28 4.01 -22.52
N TRP A 342 15.71 4.33 -23.75
CA TRP A 342 16.29 3.35 -24.68
C TRP A 342 17.79 3.12 -24.44
N THR A 343 18.46 4.10 -23.84
CA THR A 343 19.90 4.08 -23.60
C THR A 343 20.19 4.37 -22.14
N ASP A 344 21.14 3.65 -21.53
CA ASP A 344 21.68 4.01 -20.22
C ASP A 344 22.57 5.26 -20.27
N LEU A 345 23.03 5.72 -19.11
CA LEU A 345 23.96 6.84 -18.97
C LEU A 345 25.28 6.68 -19.74
N ALA A 346 25.68 5.44 -20.04
CA ALA A 346 26.89 5.13 -20.81
C ALA A 346 26.60 5.03 -22.33
N GLY A 347 25.35 5.18 -22.75
CA GLY A 347 24.91 5.06 -24.15
C GLY A 347 24.63 3.62 -24.60
N SER A 348 24.68 2.63 -23.71
CA SER A 348 24.34 1.23 -24.04
C SER A 348 22.82 1.07 -24.12
N SER A 349 22.34 0.10 -24.89
CA SER A 349 20.91 -0.22 -24.91
C SER A 349 20.43 -0.62 -23.52
N TRP A 350 19.43 0.10 -23.03
CA TRP A 350 18.78 -0.12 -21.74
C TRP A 350 17.27 -0.01 -21.95
N ARG A 351 16.48 -0.84 -21.29
CA ARG A 351 15.02 -0.91 -21.50
C ARG A 351 14.34 -1.23 -20.18
N ASN A 352 14.28 -0.25 -19.29
CA ASN A 352 13.52 -0.26 -18.05
C ASN A 352 13.22 1.20 -17.66
N PRO A 353 12.14 1.48 -16.92
CA PRO A 353 12.03 2.76 -16.23
C PRO A 353 13.30 2.98 -15.41
N PRO A 354 13.90 4.17 -15.38
CA PRO A 354 15.12 4.34 -14.62
C PRO A 354 14.83 4.39 -13.13
N TYR A 355 15.52 3.52 -12.39
CA TYR A 355 15.51 3.46 -10.93
C TYR A 355 16.97 3.51 -10.45
N GLY A 356 17.28 4.33 -9.44
CA GLY A 356 18.63 4.42 -8.90
C GLY A 356 19.63 5.19 -9.78
N TRP A 357 19.16 6.02 -10.71
CA TRP A 357 20.05 6.80 -11.59
C TRP A 357 20.54 8.07 -10.90
N SER A 358 21.78 8.48 -11.17
CA SER A 358 22.24 9.78 -10.69
C SER A 358 21.41 10.89 -11.33
N LEU A 359 20.92 11.84 -10.52
CA LEU A 359 20.06 12.92 -11.01
C LEU A 359 20.75 13.75 -12.12
N GLY A 360 22.05 13.96 -11.99
CA GLY A 360 22.85 14.70 -12.98
C GLY A 360 22.99 13.97 -14.32
N GLY A 361 23.03 12.63 -14.31
CA GLY A 361 23.08 11.83 -15.54
C GLY A 361 21.70 11.55 -16.13
N TYR A 362 20.63 11.60 -15.33
CA TYR A 362 19.33 11.01 -15.62
C TYR A 362 18.79 11.25 -17.04
N TRP A 363 18.94 12.46 -17.61
CA TRP A 363 18.48 12.82 -18.96
C TRP A 363 19.60 13.00 -19.99
N GLN A 364 20.84 12.70 -19.64
CA GLN A 364 22.01 12.96 -20.47
C GLN A 364 22.43 11.70 -21.24
N THR A 365 22.04 11.57 -22.52
CA THR A 365 22.82 10.76 -23.48
C THR A 365 22.85 11.40 -24.86
N SER A 366 23.99 11.27 -25.53
CA SER A 366 24.22 11.73 -26.90
C SER A 366 24.57 10.52 -27.75
N ASN A 367 23.69 10.10 -28.65
CA ASN A 367 24.08 9.15 -29.69
C ASN A 367 24.97 9.89 -30.72
N GLY A 368 26.26 10.03 -30.39
CA GLY A 368 27.43 10.05 -31.27
C GLY A 368 27.57 11.06 -32.42
N SER A 369 26.51 11.71 -32.92
CA SER A 369 26.65 12.52 -34.14
C SER A 369 25.52 13.54 -34.39
N GLY A 370 24.72 13.89 -33.39
CA GLY A 370 23.66 14.88 -33.58
C GLY A 370 23.22 15.51 -32.27
N GLY A 371 23.71 16.73 -32.02
CA GLY A 371 23.11 17.75 -31.17
C GLY A 371 22.61 17.33 -29.79
N PHE A 372 23.40 17.63 -28.75
CA PHE A 372 22.79 18.09 -27.50
C PHE A 372 21.93 19.31 -27.82
N TYR A 373 20.63 19.25 -27.53
CA TYR A 373 19.83 20.46 -27.40
C TYR A 373 19.41 20.58 -25.93
N GLY A 374 20.41 20.89 -25.10
CA GLY A 374 20.22 21.17 -23.68
C GLY A 374 20.87 20.17 -22.76
N PHE A 375 21.88 20.61 -22.01
CA PHE A 375 22.15 20.01 -20.72
C PHE A 375 20.90 20.25 -19.86
N VAL A 376 20.17 19.19 -19.51
CA VAL A 376 19.22 19.26 -18.39
C VAL A 376 20.09 19.37 -17.15
N PHE A 377 20.12 20.56 -16.56
CA PHE A 377 20.70 20.75 -15.24
C PHE A 377 19.55 20.51 -14.27
N GLY A 378 19.57 19.36 -13.59
CA GLY A 378 18.75 19.19 -12.39
C GLY A 378 19.33 20.08 -11.29
N GLN A 379 19.04 21.38 -11.31
CA GLN A 379 18.84 22.05 -10.04
C GLN A 379 17.47 21.54 -9.58
N PRO A 380 17.39 20.64 -8.58
CA PRO A 380 16.11 20.27 -8.03
C PRO A 380 15.50 21.55 -7.46
N TYR A 381 14.56 22.15 -8.19
CA TYR A 381 13.54 22.92 -7.50
C TYR A 381 12.72 21.87 -6.78
N SER A 382 13.05 21.63 -5.51
CA SER A 382 12.25 20.78 -4.65
C SER A 382 10.89 21.47 -4.52
N SER A 383 9.90 21.00 -5.26
CA SER A 383 8.52 21.19 -4.85
C SER A 383 8.33 20.27 -3.66
N THR A 384 8.36 20.81 -2.46
CA THR A 384 8.00 20.04 -1.27
C THR A 384 6.49 19.78 -1.35
N PRO A 385 6.03 18.52 -1.44
CA PRO A 385 4.62 18.23 -1.33
C PRO A 385 4.17 18.65 0.07
N THR A 386 3.36 19.70 0.18
CA THR A 386 2.93 20.23 1.49
C THR A 386 1.63 19.60 1.98
N SER A 387 0.89 18.91 1.10
CA SER A 387 -0.41 18.32 1.40
C SER A 387 -0.86 17.35 0.31
N VAL A 388 -1.50 16.25 0.68
CA VAL A 388 -2.27 15.39 -0.23
C VAL A 388 -3.75 15.61 0.04
N THR A 389 -4.55 15.64 -1.01
CA THR A 389 -6.00 15.83 -0.93
C THR A 389 -6.69 14.73 -1.71
N MET A 390 -7.33 13.77 -1.04
CA MET A 390 -8.36 12.96 -1.70
C MET A 390 -9.68 13.73 -1.63
N GLN A 391 -10.30 14.02 -2.77
CA GLN A 391 -11.69 14.48 -2.77
C GLN A 391 -12.60 13.28 -2.57
N ALA A 392 -13.60 13.36 -1.67
CA ALA A 392 -14.64 12.35 -1.63
C ALA A 392 -15.30 12.28 -3.02
N VAL A 393 -15.29 11.11 -3.68
CA VAL A 393 -16.19 10.90 -4.82
C VAL A 393 -17.58 11.07 -4.24
N PRO A 394 -18.41 12.02 -4.72
CA PRO A 394 -19.79 12.05 -4.32
C PRO A 394 -20.35 10.67 -4.64
N GLU A 395 -20.88 9.96 -3.64
CA GLU A 395 -21.76 8.84 -3.90
C GLU A 395 -22.85 9.41 -4.81
N THR A 396 -22.69 9.19 -6.11
CA THR A 396 -23.81 9.35 -7.02
C THR A 396 -24.68 8.21 -6.59
N ILE A 397 -25.67 8.56 -5.76
CA ILE A 397 -26.72 7.71 -5.24
C ILE A 397 -27.06 6.71 -6.34
N GLN A 398 -26.57 5.48 -6.23
CA GLN A 398 -27.20 4.36 -6.91
C GLN A 398 -28.55 4.21 -6.22
N ASN A 399 -29.48 5.04 -6.65
CA ASN A 399 -30.89 4.83 -6.45
C ASN A 399 -31.19 3.50 -7.15
N ILE A 400 -31.13 2.43 -6.37
CA ILE A 400 -31.88 1.23 -6.62
C ILE A 400 -33.36 1.66 -6.56
N TYR A 401 -33.89 2.11 -7.69
CA TYR A 401 -35.32 1.99 -7.93
C TYR A 401 -35.58 0.58 -8.44
N VAL A 402 -36.04 -0.21 -7.48
CA VAL A 402 -36.86 -1.39 -7.62
C VAL A 402 -37.89 -1.17 -8.73
N GLN A 403 -37.86 -1.96 -9.80
CA GLN A 403 -39.08 -2.29 -10.53
C GLN A 403 -39.66 -3.54 -9.86
N GLY A 404 -40.75 -3.33 -9.12
CA GLY A 404 -41.59 -4.38 -8.57
C GLY A 404 -42.71 -4.75 -9.54
N SER A 405 -43.18 -5.99 -9.36
CA SER A 405 -44.36 -6.68 -9.92
C SER A 405 -44.42 -6.89 -11.43
#